data_AF-A0A849UM66-F1
#
_entry.id   AF-A0A849UM66-F1
#
_cell.length_a   1.000
_cell.length_b   1.000
_cell.length_c   1.000
_cell.angle_alpha   90.00
_cell.angle_beta   90.00
_cell.angle_gamma   90.00
#
_symmetry.space_group_name_H-M   'P 1'
#
loop_
_entity.id
_entity.type
_entity.pdbx_description
1 polymer ?
#
loop_
_entity_poly.entity_id
_entity_poly.type
_entity_poly.pdbx_seq_one_letter_code
_entity_poly.pdbx_strand_id
1 'polypeptide(L)' 'MKKEFNVVIEKDAEGWFVASVPELNGCHTQAKSLDTLMKRIREAIELCLEVEQHPAGADCSQKY' A
#
# COMPACT_ATOMS: atom_id res chain seq x y z
N MET A 1 17.23 1.08 -10.02
CA MET A 1 16.66 -0.15 -10.61
C MET A 1 15.15 0.01 -10.66
N LYS A 2 14.47 -0.48 -11.70
CA LYS A 2 13.00 -0.52 -11.69
C LYS A 2 12.57 -1.70 -10.81
N LYS A 3 11.81 -1.43 -9.75
CA LYS A 3 11.13 -2.46 -8.95
C LYS A 3 9.69 -2.55 -9.46
N GLU A 4 9.23 -3.75 -9.72
CA GLU A 4 7.85 -4.05 -10.08
C GLU A 4 7.20 -4.71 -8.87
N PHE A 5 5.97 -4.32 -8.56
CA PHE A 5 5.22 -4.84 -7.43
C PHE A 5 3.87 -5.34 -7.90
N ASN A 6 3.48 -6.52 -7.41
CA ASN A 6 2.15 -7.04 -7.65
C ASN A 6 1.15 -6.38 -6.68
N VAL A 7 0.10 -5.80 -7.23
CA VAL A 7 -0.98 -5.17 -6.46
C VAL A 7 -2.23 -6.03 -6.59
N VAL A 8 -2.76 -6.49 -5.46
CA VAL A 8 -4.06 -7.16 -5.39
C VAL A 8 -5.12 -6.09 -5.13
N ILE A 9 -6.15 -6.03 -5.97
CA ILE A 9 -7.25 -5.08 -5.82
C ILE A 9 -8.55 -5.85 -5.59
N GLU A 10 -9.18 -5.56 -4.46
CA GLU A 10 -10.49 -6.10 -4.10
C GLU A 10 -11.52 -4.98 -4.10
N LYS A 11 -12.76 -5.32 -4.47
CA LYS A 11 -13.88 -4.39 -4.40
C LYS A 11 -14.91 -4.91 -3.42
N ASP A 12 -15.29 -4.08 -2.46
CA ASP A 12 -16.29 -4.44 -1.47
C ASP A 12 -17.73 -4.21 -1.97
N ALA A 13 -18.70 -4.61 -1.14
CA ALA A 13 -20.13 -4.46 -1.42
C ALA A 13 -20.60 -2.99 -1.42
N GLU A 14 -19.86 -2.09 -0.76
CA GLU A 14 -20.16 -0.65 -0.67
C GLU A 14 -19.52 0.15 -1.83
N GLY A 15 -18.78 -0.52 -2.70
CA GLY A 15 -18.15 0.07 -3.87
C GLY A 15 -16.78 0.70 -3.60
N TRP A 16 -16.15 0.43 -2.45
CA TRP A 16 -14.76 0.76 -2.22
C TRP A 16 -13.83 -0.24 -2.88
N PHE A 17 -12.69 0.26 -3.31
CA PHE A 17 -11.56 -0.54 -3.74
C PHE A 17 -10.50 -0.54 -2.65
N VAL A 18 -9.99 -1.72 -2.35
CA VAL A 18 -8.89 -1.96 -1.43
C VAL A 18 -7.72 -2.52 -2.24
N ALA A 19 -6.57 -1.86 -2.19
CA ALA A 19 -5.34 -2.31 -2.80
C ALA A 19 -4.36 -2.79 -1.73
N SER A 20 -3.72 -3.91 -1.98
CA SER A 20 -2.73 -4.53 -1.09
C SER A 20 -1.51 -4.97 -1.90
N VAL A 21 -0.32 -4.77 -1.35
CA VAL A 21 0.94 -5.23 -1.96
C VAL A 21 1.52 -6.35 -1.11
N PRO A 22 1.38 -7.63 -1.50
CA PRO A 22 1.86 -8.76 -0.69
C PRO A 22 3.36 -8.72 -0.40
N GLU A 23 4.13 -8.09 -1.30
CA GLU A 23 5.58 -7.95 -1.18
C GLU A 23 6.00 -6.92 -0.13
N LEU A 24 5.11 -5.99 0.23
CA LEU A 24 5.35 -4.95 1.24
C LEU A 24 4.40 -5.16 2.41
N ASN A 25 4.91 -5.79 3.49
CA ASN A 25 4.11 -6.08 4.67
C ASN A 25 3.46 -4.81 5.24
N GLY A 26 2.14 -4.84 5.38
CA GLY A 26 1.37 -3.72 5.89
C GLY A 26 1.06 -2.62 4.88
N CYS A 27 1.53 -2.69 3.63
CA CYS A 27 1.21 -1.72 2.59
C CYS A 27 -0.16 -2.00 1.97
N HIS A 28 -1.16 -1.22 2.42
CA HIS A 28 -2.51 -1.28 1.89
C HIS A 28 -3.10 0.13 1.79
N THR A 29 -3.96 0.34 0.80
CA THR A 29 -4.68 1.62 0.62
C THR A 29 -6.11 1.34 0.19
N GLN A 30 -7.01 2.31 0.40
CA GLN A 30 -8.39 2.21 -0.04
C GLN A 30 -8.86 3.51 -0.71
N ALA A 31 -9.75 3.40 -1.69
CA ALA A 31 -10.37 4.53 -2.37
C ALA A 31 -11.69 4.12 -3.06
N LYS A 32 -12.56 5.09 -3.33
CA LYS A 32 -13.82 4.88 -4.10
C LYS A 32 -13.63 4.87 -5.62
N SER A 33 -12.43 5.21 -6.11
CA SER A 33 -12.10 5.24 -7.54
C SER A 33 -10.78 4.52 -7.77
N LEU A 34 -10.72 3.75 -8.85
CA LEU A 34 -9.52 3.03 -9.27
C LEU A 34 -8.34 4.00 -9.52
N ASP A 35 -8.58 5.16 -10.13
CA ASP A 35 -7.53 6.15 -10.41
C ASP A 35 -6.91 6.69 -9.11
N THR A 36 -7.76 6.97 -8.12
CA THR A 36 -7.32 7.45 -6.80
C THR A 36 -6.57 6.35 -6.05
N LEU A 37 -7.04 5.11 -6.13
CA LEU A 37 -6.38 3.95 -5.54
C LEU A 37 -4.97 3.78 -6.11
N MET A 38 -4.85 3.79 -7.44
CA MET A 38 -3.57 3.62 -8.14
C MET A 38 -2.58 4.74 -7.84
N LYS A 39 -3.05 5.98 -7.64
CA LYS A 39 -2.18 7.07 -7.18
C LYS A 39 -1.66 6.82 -5.76
N ARG A 40 -2.58 6.53 -4.83
CA ARG A 40 -2.24 6.33 -3.40
C ARG A 40 -1.32 5.14 -3.18
N ILE A 41 -1.54 4.02 -3.87
CA ILE A 41 -0.72 2.82 -3.68
C ILE A 41 0.72 3.04 -4.18
N ARG A 42 0.91 3.82 -5.25
CA ARG A 42 2.25 4.20 -5.72
C ARG A 42 2.99 5.06 -4.70
N GLU A 43 2.31 6.09 -4.17
CA GLU A 43 2.86 6.94 -3.11
C GLU A 43 3.20 6.12 -1.85
N ALA A 44 2.34 5.16 -1.47
CA ALA A 44 2.58 4.28 -0.33
C ALA A 44 3.77 3.33 -0.56
N ILE A 45 3.91 2.76 -1.76
CA ILE A 45 5.07 1.94 -2.14
C ILE A 45 6.37 2.74 -2.08
N GLU A 46 6.37 3.96 -2.63
CA GLU A 46 7.52 4.86 -2.59
C GLU A 46 7.92 5.18 -1.14
N LEU A 47 6.95 5.52 -0.30
CA LEU A 47 7.18 5.79 1.12
C LEU A 47 7.71 4.56 1.88
N CYS A 48 7.14 3.38 1.66
CA CYS A 48 7.62 2.14 2.28
C CYS A 48 9.09 1.86 1.92
N LEU A 49 9.46 2.10 0.66
CA LEU A 49 10.84 1.92 0.19
C LEU A 49 11.81 2.95 0.77
N GLU A 50 11.37 4.17 1.04
CA GLU A 50 12.16 5.19 1.72
C GLU A 50 12.38 4.83 3.19
N VAL A 51 11.35 4.32 3.87
CA VAL A 51 11.43 3.89 5.27
C VAL A 51 12.30 2.65 5.46
N GLU A 52 12.26 1.69 4.53
CA GLU A 52 13.21 0.56 4.55
C GLU A 52 14.68 1.03 4.48
N GLN A 53 14.95 2.16 3.82
CA GLN A 53 16.29 2.75 3.72
C GLN A 53 16.68 3.57 4.97
N HIS A 54 15.71 3.95 5.82
CA HIS A 54 15.93 4.65 7.08
C HIS A 54 15.10 3.99 8.21
N PRO A 55 15.67 3.03 8.98
CA PRO A 55 14.93 2.19 9.93
C PRO A 55 14.40 2.90 11.19
N ALA A 56 14.22 4.22 11.15
CA ALA A 56 13.60 4.98 12.23
C ALA A 56 12.05 4.88 12.16
N GLY A 57 11.50 3.70 12.50
CA GLY A 57 10.15 3.62 13.10
C GLY A 57 8.97 3.19 12.23
N ALA A 58 9.05 2.09 11.49
CA ALA A 58 7.86 1.41 10.94
C ALA A 58 7.52 0.11 11.70
N ASP A 59 7.16 0.27 12.98
CA ASP A 59 6.19 -0.62 13.62
C ASP A 59 4.85 0.14 13.58
N CYS A 60 4.00 -0.20 12.61
CA CYS A 60 2.58 0.17 12.62
C CYS A 60 1.72 -1.09 12.90
N SER A 61 2.26 -2.08 13.60
CA SER A 61 1.63 -3.40 13.72
C SER A 61 2.02 -4.16 14.98
N GLN A 62 2.15 -3.52 16.14
CA GLN A 62 1.89 -4.17 17.42
C GLN A 62 1.47 -3.16 18.49
N LYS A 63 0.15 -3.08 18.75
CA LYS A 63 -0.44 -3.13 20.11
C LYS A 63 -1.96 -3.04 20.04
N TYR A 64 -2.60 -4.21 20.12
CA TYR A 64 -3.78 -4.36 20.98
C TYR A 64 -3.32 -4.49 22.43
#